data_AF-A0A532TQA2-F1
#
_entry.id   AF-A0A532TQA2-F1
#
_cell.length_a   1.000
_cell.length_b   1.000
_cell.length_c   1.000
_cell.angle_alpha   90.00
_cell.angle_beta   90.00
_cell.angle_gamma   90.00
#
_symmetry.space_group_name_H-M   'P 1'
#
loop_
_entity.id
_entity.type
_entity.pdbx_description
1 polymer ?
#
loop_
_entity_poly.entity_id
_entity_poly.type
_entity_poly.pdbx_seq_one_letter_code
_entity_poly.pdbx_strand_id
1 'polypeptide(L)'
;MAKKKKIREDFDVIFASGNEKAIKEMLDKYPWLLDEVSNEMKGNIGEQQQMIAALGVMEDELGGPVPLDEIIFSLRIDFNIRKTEEEVHEILSSTEDLSLVKRESDGWTLTAEGGKVCDDFLNRNLGKIEF
;
A
#
# COMPACT_ATOMS: atom_id res chain seq x y z
N MET A 1 -12.32 12.18 -24.65
CA MET A 1 -11.84 12.11 -23.24
C MET A 1 -12.94 12.36 -22.21
N ALA A 2 -13.81 13.36 -22.37
CA ALA A 2 -14.88 13.69 -21.40
C ALA A 2 -15.85 12.54 -21.06
N LYS A 3 -16.23 11.69 -22.03
CA LYS A 3 -17.11 10.53 -21.78
C LYS A 3 -16.46 9.45 -20.93
N LYS A 4 -15.15 9.19 -21.11
CA LYS A 4 -14.40 8.20 -20.34
C LYS A 4 -14.28 8.63 -18.87
N LYS A 5 -13.97 9.91 -18.65
CA LYS A 5 -13.91 10.51 -17.30
C LYS A 5 -15.24 10.37 -16.55
N LYS A 6 -16.36 10.68 -17.21
CA LYS A 6 -17.70 10.53 -16.60
C LYS A 6 -18.02 9.08 -16.25
N ILE A 7 -17.66 8.12 -17.12
CA ILE A 7 -17.85 6.68 -16.84
C ILE A 7 -17.00 6.23 -15.64
N ARG A 8 -15.79 6.79 -15.46
CA ARG A 8 -14.94 6.53 -14.29
C ARG A 8 -15.56 7.08 -13.01
N GLU A 9 -15.98 8.34 -13.01
CA GLU A 9 -16.63 8.97 -11.85
C GLU A 9 -17.90 8.22 -11.43
N ASP A 10 -18.74 7.82 -12.39
CA ASP A 10 -19.94 7.02 -12.12
C ASP A 10 -19.59 5.64 -11.54
N PHE A 11 -18.50 5.01 -12.02
CA PHE A 11 -18.02 3.74 -11.49
C PHE A 11 -17.49 3.87 -10.06
N ASP A 12 -16.77 4.94 -9.72
CA ASP A 12 -16.20 5.14 -8.39
C ASP A 12 -17.29 5.27 -7.32
N VAL A 13 -18.39 5.96 -7.63
CA VAL A 13 -19.56 6.04 -6.74
C VAL A 13 -20.20 4.66 -6.54
N ILE A 14 -20.36 3.89 -7.62
CA ILE A 14 -20.93 2.54 -7.56
C ILE A 14 -20.02 1.59 -6.77
N PHE A 15 -18.71 1.66 -7.01
CA PHE A 15 -17.71 0.83 -6.34
C PHE A 15 -17.65 1.13 -4.84
N ALA A 16 -17.62 2.42 -4.46
CA ALA A 16 -17.66 2.85 -3.06
C ALA A 16 -18.96 2.45 -2.34
N SER A 17 -20.07 2.32 -3.07
CA SER A 17 -21.35 1.86 -2.50
C SER A 17 -21.41 0.34 -2.24
N GLY A 18 -20.43 -0.44 -2.73
CA GLY A 18 -20.40 -1.90 -2.57
C GLY A 18 -21.50 -2.65 -3.34
N ASN A 19 -22.17 -2.01 -4.31
CA ASN A 19 -23.25 -2.62 -5.07
C ASN A 19 -22.70 -3.58 -6.14
N GLU A 20 -22.43 -4.83 -5.75
CA GLU A 20 -21.82 -5.86 -6.62
C GLU A 20 -22.52 -6.03 -7.97
N LYS A 21 -23.85 -5.94 -8.01
CA LYS A 21 -24.60 -6.11 -9.25
C LYS A 21 -24.30 -4.97 -10.23
N ALA A 22 -24.33 -3.74 -9.74
CA ALA A 22 -24.02 -2.56 -10.54
C ALA A 22 -22.53 -2.51 -10.94
N ILE A 23 -21.64 -2.96 -10.05
CA ILE A 23 -20.20 -3.11 -10.35
C ILE A 23 -20.01 -4.09 -11.51
N LYS A 24 -20.63 -5.29 -11.45
CA LYS A 24 -20.57 -6.29 -12.53
C LYS A 24 -21.11 -5.75 -13.84
N GLU A 25 -22.28 -5.10 -13.82
CA GLU A 25 -22.88 -4.51 -15.03
C GLU A 25 -21.97 -3.44 -15.67
N MET A 26 -21.27 -2.64 -14.86
CA MET A 26 -20.32 -1.64 -15.35
C MET A 26 -19.03 -2.26 -15.89
N LEU A 27 -18.49 -3.29 -15.24
CA LEU A 27 -17.30 -4.01 -15.70
C LEU A 27 -17.56 -4.78 -17.00
N ASP A 28 -18.73 -5.41 -17.14
CA ASP A 28 -19.15 -6.09 -18.37
C ASP A 28 -19.26 -5.10 -19.54
N LYS A 29 -19.80 -3.91 -19.26
CA LYS A 29 -20.00 -2.86 -20.27
C LYS A 29 -18.71 -2.11 -20.62
N TYR A 30 -17.79 -2.01 -19.67
CA TYR A 30 -16.53 -1.27 -19.80
C TYR A 30 -15.37 -2.08 -19.19
N PRO A 31 -14.89 -3.14 -19.88
CA PRO A 31 -13.86 -4.04 -19.35
C PRO A 31 -12.56 -3.34 -18.95
N TRP A 32 -12.22 -2.21 -19.59
CA TRP A 32 -11.05 -1.39 -19.26
C TRP A 32 -11.09 -0.77 -17.84
N LEU A 33 -12.28 -0.69 -17.21
CA LEU A 33 -12.39 -0.30 -15.80
C LEU A 33 -11.74 -1.32 -14.89
N LEU A 34 -11.80 -2.61 -15.25
CA LEU A 34 -11.13 -3.66 -14.49
C LEU A 34 -9.61 -3.48 -14.53
N ASP A 35 -9.06 -3.16 -15.71
CA ASP A 35 -7.63 -2.90 -15.86
C ASP A 35 -7.20 -1.66 -15.08
N GLU A 36 -7.99 -0.58 -15.09
CA GLU A 36 -7.68 0.64 -14.34
C GLU A 36 -7.76 0.41 -12.83
N VAL A 37 -8.83 -0.21 -12.33
CA VAL A 37 -8.99 -0.53 -10.90
C VAL A 37 -7.91 -1.52 -10.46
N SER A 38 -7.62 -2.54 -11.26
CA SER A 38 -6.56 -3.52 -10.96
C SER A 38 -5.19 -2.85 -10.89
N ASN A 39 -4.90 -1.91 -11.80
CA ASN A 39 -3.63 -1.18 -11.78
C ASN A 39 -3.53 -0.20 -10.61
N GLU A 40 -4.62 0.49 -10.27
CA GLU A 40 -4.68 1.40 -9.12
C GLU A 40 -4.56 0.62 -7.79
N MET A 41 -5.29 -0.49 -7.65
CA MET A 41 -5.17 -1.39 -6.50
C MET A 41 -3.77 -2.00 -6.41
N LYS A 42 -3.14 -2.40 -7.52
CA LYS A 42 -1.75 -2.86 -7.54
C LYS A 42 -0.76 -1.76 -7.12
N GLY A 43 -1.02 -0.51 -7.52
CA GLY A 43 -0.24 0.65 -7.08
C GLY A 43 -0.31 0.81 -5.56
N ASN A 44 -1.52 0.89 -5.01
CA ASN A 44 -1.73 1.05 -3.57
C ASN A 44 -1.18 -0.14 -2.76
N ILE A 45 -1.40 -1.38 -3.24
CA ILE A 45 -0.84 -2.59 -2.61
C ILE A 45 0.69 -2.57 -2.66
N GLY A 46 1.28 -2.16 -3.78
CA GLY A 46 2.73 -2.03 -3.93
C GLY A 46 3.33 -1.01 -2.96
N GLU A 47 2.69 0.16 -2.82
CA GLU A 47 3.12 1.20 -1.89
C GLU A 47 2.97 0.78 -0.43
N GLN A 48 1.88 0.11 -0.07
CA GLN A 48 1.69 -0.47 1.27
C GLN A 48 2.75 -1.53 1.58
N GLN A 49 3.06 -2.41 0.62
CA GLN A 49 4.11 -3.42 0.80
C GLN A 49 5.50 -2.81 0.95
N GLN A 50 5.82 -1.76 0.18
CA GLN A 50 7.07 -1.02 0.32
C GLN A 50 7.16 -0.31 1.67
N MET A 51 6.06 0.25 2.17
CA MET A 51 5.97 0.84 3.50
C MET A 51 6.24 -0.18 4.60
N ILE A 52 5.56 -1.33 4.51
CA ILE A 52 5.71 -2.46 5.44
C ILE A 52 7.16 -2.98 5.41
N ALA A 53 7.78 -3.05 4.23
CA ALA A 53 9.18 -3.46 4.10
C ALA A 53 10.16 -2.46 4.71
N ALA A 54 9.97 -1.16 4.49
CA ALA A 54 10.80 -0.11 5.11
C ALA A 54 10.66 -0.10 6.63
N LEU A 55 9.43 -0.24 7.13
CA LEU A 55 9.17 -0.38 8.56
C LEU A 55 9.87 -1.63 9.13
N GLY A 56 9.76 -2.78 8.47
CA GLY A 56 10.37 -4.03 8.95
C GLY A 56 11.89 -3.99 9.01
N VAL A 57 12.55 -3.40 8.00
CA VAL A 57 14.01 -3.21 8.02
C VAL A 57 14.42 -2.37 9.24
N MET A 58 13.74 -1.25 9.48
CA MET A 58 14.06 -0.38 10.62
C MET A 58 13.68 -1.01 11.97
N GLU A 59 12.62 -1.79 12.04
CA GLU A 59 12.20 -2.48 13.27
C GLU A 59 13.23 -3.52 13.69
N ASP A 60 13.81 -4.26 12.73
CA ASP A 60 14.89 -5.21 12.97
C ASP A 60 16.20 -4.51 13.40
N GLU A 61 16.50 -3.34 12.83
CA GLU A 61 17.70 -2.57 13.18
C GLU A 61 17.59 -1.91 14.57
N LEU A 62 16.43 -1.33 14.90
CA LEU A 62 16.21 -0.61 16.16
C LEU A 62 15.80 -1.55 17.32
N GLY A 63 15.23 -2.72 17.01
CA GLY A 63 14.75 -3.69 17.99
C GLY A 63 13.51 -3.23 18.76
N GLY A 64 12.70 -2.36 18.17
CA GLY A 64 11.52 -1.75 18.81
C GLY A 64 10.72 -0.85 17.87
N PRO A 65 9.71 -0.12 18.39
CA PRO A 65 8.86 0.75 17.59
C PRO A 65 9.66 1.78 16.79
N VAL A 66 9.33 1.89 15.51
CA VAL A 66 10.05 2.74 14.55
C VAL A 66 9.34 4.09 14.44
N PRO A 67 10.04 5.20 14.72
CA PRO A 67 9.45 6.53 14.53
C PRO A 67 9.35 6.91 13.05
N LEU A 68 8.46 7.85 12.74
CA LEU A 68 8.06 8.17 11.37
C LEU A 68 9.23 8.68 10.50
N ASP A 69 10.14 9.43 11.09
CA ASP A 69 11.34 9.97 10.42
C ASP A 69 12.30 8.85 9.98
N GLU A 70 12.46 7.80 10.78
CA GLU A 70 13.25 6.61 10.45
C GLU A 70 12.59 5.81 9.31
N ILE A 71 11.25 5.69 9.29
CA ILE A 71 10.53 5.07 8.17
C ILE A 71 10.73 5.88 6.88
N ILE A 72 10.59 7.20 6.94
CA ILE A 72 10.82 8.11 5.80
C ILE A 72 12.27 7.99 5.31
N PHE A 73 13.22 7.89 6.24
CA PHE A 73 14.63 7.73 5.92
C PHE A 73 14.89 6.42 5.18
N SER A 74 14.40 5.29 5.69
CA SER A 74 14.55 3.98 5.03
C SER A 74 13.89 3.94 3.65
N LEU A 75 12.66 4.47 3.51
CA LEU A 75 12.00 4.59 2.20
C LEU A 75 12.89 5.31 1.18
N ARG A 76 13.59 6.36 1.62
CA ARG A 76 14.46 7.16 0.76
C ARG A 76 15.77 6.46 0.40
N ILE A 77 16.40 5.81 1.37
CA ILE A 77 17.73 5.22 1.21
C ILE A 77 17.66 3.81 0.64
N ASP A 78 16.83 2.95 1.23
CA ASP A 78 16.79 1.52 0.90
C ASP A 78 15.89 1.25 -0.30
N PHE A 79 14.78 1.98 -0.42
CA PHE A 79 13.78 1.77 -1.47
C PHE A 79 13.82 2.84 -2.57
N ASN A 80 14.61 3.91 -2.41
CA ASN A 80 14.69 5.07 -3.32
C ASN A 80 13.31 5.70 -3.63
N ILE A 81 12.41 5.69 -2.64
CA ILE A 81 11.07 6.26 -2.70
C ILE A 81 11.08 7.60 -1.97
N ARG A 82 10.48 8.62 -2.58
CA ARG A 82 10.31 9.93 -1.97
C ARG A 82 8.83 10.16 -1.74
N LYS A 83 8.43 10.15 -0.48
CA LYS A 83 7.09 10.52 -0.03
C LYS A 83 7.21 11.58 1.05
N THR A 84 6.20 12.44 1.12
CA THR A 84 6.02 13.43 2.19
C THR A 84 5.60 12.75 3.48
N GLU A 85 5.75 13.43 4.61
CA GLU A 85 5.35 12.90 5.92
C GLU A 85 3.85 12.59 5.93
N GLU A 86 3.04 13.44 5.30
CA GLU A 86 1.59 13.26 5.15
C GLU A 86 1.25 11.98 4.37
N GLU A 87 1.88 11.76 3.21
CA GLU A 87 1.67 10.56 2.39
C GLU A 87 2.06 9.28 3.15
N VAL A 88 3.17 9.32 3.89
CA VAL A 88 3.62 8.18 4.70
C VAL A 88 2.62 7.89 5.81
N HIS A 89 2.11 8.93 6.48
CA HIS A 89 1.10 8.78 7.52
C HIS A 89 -0.23 8.22 6.97
N GLU A 90 -0.68 8.65 5.80
CA GLU A 90 -1.88 8.12 5.14
C GLU A 90 -1.76 6.63 4.82
N ILE A 91 -0.60 6.21 4.30
CA ILE A 91 -0.33 4.80 4.00
C ILE A 91 -0.25 3.98 5.28
N LEU A 92 0.44 4.46 6.32
CA LEU A 92 0.54 3.78 7.62
C LEU A 92 -0.82 3.64 8.30
N SER A 93 -1.67 4.66 8.22
CA SER A 93 -3.04 4.58 8.74
C SER A 93 -3.85 3.53 7.99
N SER A 94 -3.71 3.48 6.65
CA SER A 94 -4.38 2.47 5.83
C SER A 94 -3.88 1.05 6.10
N THR A 95 -2.59 0.86 6.41
CA THR A 95 -2.04 -0.45 6.76
C THR A 95 -2.35 -0.86 8.20
N GLU A 96 -2.56 0.11 9.10
CA GLU A 96 -3.12 -0.11 10.44
C GLU A 96 -4.57 -0.58 10.41
N ASP A 97 -5.41 0.03 9.56
CA ASP A 97 -6.80 -0.41 9.36
C ASP A 97 -6.87 -1.88 8.85
N LEU A 98 -5.85 -2.32 8.13
CA LEU A 98 -5.68 -3.70 7.68
C LEU A 98 -5.01 -4.62 8.71
N SER A 99 -4.71 -4.12 9.91
CA SER A 99 -4.02 -4.87 10.98
C SER A 99 -2.64 -5.44 10.61
N LEU A 100 -1.98 -4.85 9.61
CA LEU A 100 -0.59 -5.16 9.24
C LEU A 100 0.38 -4.31 10.06
N VAL A 101 -0.06 -3.07 10.23
CA VAL A 101 0.39 -1.98 11.08
C VAL A 101 0.02 -2.07 12.56
N LYS A 102 0.84 -1.62 13.51
CA LYS A 102 0.34 -1.17 14.82
C LYS A 102 1.02 0.11 15.26
N ARG A 103 0.24 1.12 15.68
CA ARG A 103 0.78 2.32 16.33
C ARG A 103 1.07 2.07 17.81
N GLU A 104 2.26 2.43 18.25
CA GLU A 104 2.68 2.45 19.66
C GLU A 104 2.96 3.89 20.12
N SER A 105 3.33 4.07 21.40
CA SER A 105 3.57 5.40 21.99
C SER A 105 4.65 6.19 21.25
N ASP A 106 5.66 5.50 20.73
CA ASP A 106 6.89 6.09 20.21
C ASP A 106 7.16 5.75 18.73
N GLY A 107 6.17 5.17 18.03
CA GLY A 107 6.35 4.79 16.63
C GLY A 107 5.35 3.76 16.13
N TRP A 108 5.79 2.99 15.13
CA TRP A 108 5.03 1.93 14.48
C TRP A 108 5.76 0.60 14.60
N THR A 109 5.02 -0.50 14.69
CA THR A 109 5.55 -1.87 14.68
C THR A 109 4.77 -2.73 13.71
N LEU A 110 5.41 -3.78 13.18
CA LEU A 110 4.72 -4.78 12.39
C LEU A 110 3.94 -5.75 13.28
N THR A 111 2.74 -6.10 12.84
CA THR A 111 2.04 -7.26 13.37
C THR A 111 2.63 -8.54 12.79
N ALA A 112 2.26 -9.71 13.33
CA ALA A 112 2.66 -10.99 12.77
C ALA A 112 2.22 -11.18 11.30
N GLU A 113 1.13 -10.53 10.88
CA GLU A 113 0.69 -10.55 9.47
C GLU A 113 1.49 -9.54 8.63
N GLY A 114 1.75 -8.34 9.18
CA GLY A 114 2.64 -7.36 8.56
C GLY A 114 4.05 -7.90 8.30
N GLY A 115 4.62 -8.64 9.26
CA GLY A 115 5.90 -9.32 9.12
C GLY A 115 5.94 -10.31 7.95
N LYS A 116 4.89 -11.10 7.74
CA LYS A 116 4.81 -12.01 6.58
C LYS A 116 4.77 -11.25 5.26
N VAL A 117 4.04 -10.12 5.21
CA VAL A 117 3.98 -9.27 4.02
C VAL A 117 5.34 -8.63 3.75
N CYS A 118 6.04 -8.19 4.80
CA CYS A 118 7.42 -7.71 4.72
C CYS A 118 8.34 -8.79 4.12
N ASP A 119 8.38 -9.98 4.73
CA ASP A 119 9.19 -11.11 4.27
C ASP A 119 8.88 -11.49 2.82
N ASP A 120 7.61 -11.58 2.45
CA ASP A 120 7.19 -11.90 1.08
C ASP A 120 7.68 -10.85 0.09
N PHE A 121 7.57 -9.56 0.43
CA PHE A 121 8.01 -8.47 -0.42
C PHE A 121 9.53 -8.47 -0.57
N LEU A 122 10.25 -8.59 0.55
CA LEU A 122 11.71 -8.64 0.56
C LEU A 122 12.21 -9.86 -0.20
N ASN A 123 11.69 -11.06 0.04
CA ASN A 123 12.11 -12.27 -0.69
C ASN A 123 11.86 -12.20 -2.20
N ARG A 124 10.75 -11.58 -2.64
CA ARG A 124 10.46 -11.40 -4.08
C ARG A 124 11.40 -10.40 -4.77
N ASN A 125 11.88 -9.40 -4.05
CA ASN A 125 12.70 -8.32 -4.60
C ASN A 125 14.20 -8.52 -4.35
N LEU A 126 14.59 -9.03 -3.17
CA LEU A 126 15.97 -9.38 -2.78
C LEU A 126 16.42 -10.73 -3.32
N GLY A 127 15.50 -11.67 -3.62
CA GLY A 127 15.83 -12.94 -4.29
C GLY A 127 16.41 -12.79 -5.71
N LYS A 128 16.53 -11.54 -6.21
CA LYS A 128 17.22 -11.18 -7.46
C LYS A 128 18.61 -10.55 -7.25
N ILE A 129 19.04 -10.36 -6.01
CA ILE A 129 20.40 -9.89 -5.71
C ILE A 129 21.24 -11.13 -5.41
N GLU A 130 21.83 -11.69 -6.48
CA GLU A 130 22.98 -12.57 -6.32
C GLU A 130 24.16 -11.71 -5.81
N PHE A 131 24.77 -12.12 -4.69
CA PHE A 131 26.05 -11.59 -4.23
C PHE A 131 27.20 -12.04 -5.15
#